data_AF-A0AAW9Q4B2-F1
#
_entry.id   AF-A0AAW9Q4B2-F1
#
_cell.length_a   1.000
_cell.length_b   1.000
_cell.length_c   1.000
_cell.angle_alpha   90.00
_cell.angle_beta   90.00
_cell.angle_gamma   90.00
#
_symmetry.space_group_name_H-M   'P 1'
#
loop_
_entity.id
_entity.type
_entity.pdbx_description
1 polymer ?
#
loop_
_entity_poly.entity_id
_entity_poly.type
_entity_poly.pdbx_seq_one_letter_code
_entity_poly.pdbx_strand_id
1 'polypeptide(L)'
;MVTSQNILYSASAIARVLNVAASAVVKFDVFAKVVWVYVKGQRPQFLSKKLFTQHFVDRRKAEARGLTVTRHAFESSHFTVRNELKGTSYQVQAIASGLVCECEDYKNQVRFFGRGCCKHGYAVLAQLGFTDLRSYLASQA
;
A
#
# COMPACT_ATOMS: atom_id res chain seq x y z
N MET A 1 -12.91 8.33 7.61
CA MET A 1 -11.99 9.36 7.04
C MET A 1 -10.56 8.85 7.16
N VAL A 2 -9.76 8.90 6.08
CA VAL A 2 -8.35 8.48 6.11
C VAL A 2 -7.48 9.65 6.57
N THR A 3 -6.57 9.40 7.50
CA THR A 3 -5.58 10.38 7.98
C THR A 3 -4.17 9.89 7.68
N SER A 4 -3.19 10.79 7.74
CA SER A 4 -1.76 10.45 7.58
C SER A 4 -1.26 9.41 8.57
N GLN A 5 -1.91 9.30 9.74
CA GLN A 5 -1.61 8.26 10.72
C GLN A 5 -2.38 6.97 10.42
N ASN A 6 -3.69 7.04 10.20
CA ASN A 6 -4.55 5.85 10.09
C ASN A 6 -4.31 5.02 8.82
N ILE A 7 -3.70 5.61 7.80
CA ILE A 7 -3.26 4.90 6.60
C ILE A 7 -2.23 3.80 6.91
N LEU A 8 -1.36 4.01 7.91
CA LEU A 8 -0.33 3.05 8.36
C LEU A 8 -0.68 2.41 9.71
N TYR A 9 -1.15 3.22 10.65
CA TYR A 9 -1.39 2.85 12.04
C TYR A 9 -2.89 2.85 12.32
N SER A 10 -3.55 1.71 12.09
CA SER A 10 -4.97 1.51 12.38
C SER A 10 -5.18 0.23 13.18
N ALA A 11 -6.30 0.12 13.89
CA ALA A 11 -6.68 -1.11 14.59
C ALA A 11 -6.62 -2.33 13.67
N SER A 12 -7.09 -2.21 12.42
CA SER A 12 -7.00 -3.29 11.43
C SER A 12 -5.56 -3.58 10.99
N ALA A 13 -4.66 -2.58 10.92
CA ALA A 13 -3.25 -2.82 10.63
C ALA A 13 -2.57 -3.57 11.78
N ILE A 14 -2.81 -3.15 13.02
CA ILE A 14 -2.31 -3.80 14.24
C ILE A 14 -2.80 -5.25 14.31
N ALA A 15 -4.09 -5.46 14.08
CA ALA A 15 -4.73 -6.77 14.08
C ALA A 15 -4.04 -7.73 13.11
N ARG A 16 -3.74 -7.28 11.88
CA ARG A 16 -3.04 -8.08 10.88
C ARG A 16 -1.58 -8.34 11.26
N VAL A 17 -0.87 -7.33 11.73
CA VAL A 17 0.54 -7.44 12.14
C VAL A 17 0.70 -8.43 13.30
N LEU A 18 -0.23 -8.44 14.25
CA LEU A 18 -0.22 -9.33 15.42
C LEU A 18 -0.99 -10.64 15.20
N ASN A 19 -1.60 -10.83 14.04
CA ASN A 19 -2.49 -11.96 13.74
C ASN A 19 -3.59 -12.17 14.80
N VAL A 20 -4.28 -11.09 15.18
CA VAL A 20 -5.41 -11.09 16.14
C VAL A 20 -6.66 -10.53 15.49
N ALA A 21 -7.82 -10.76 16.10
CA ALA A 21 -9.07 -10.12 15.68
C ALA A 21 -8.98 -8.59 15.88
N ALA A 22 -9.52 -7.81 14.94
CA ALA A 22 -9.53 -6.35 15.06
C ALA A 22 -10.30 -5.85 16.30
N SER A 23 -11.33 -6.58 16.72
CA SER A 23 -12.07 -6.34 17.97
C SER A 23 -11.26 -6.59 19.24
N ALA A 24 -10.15 -7.32 19.15
CA ALA A 24 -9.26 -7.55 20.28
C ALA A 24 -8.29 -6.37 20.50
N VAL A 25 -8.12 -5.47 19.52
CA VAL A 25 -7.29 -4.27 19.68
C VAL A 25 -8.09 -3.24 20.47
N VAL A 26 -7.75 -3.09 21.76
CA VAL A 26 -8.48 -2.22 22.69
C VAL A 26 -8.05 -0.77 22.52
N LYS A 27 -6.74 -0.53 22.47
CA LYS A 27 -6.16 0.81 22.36
C LYS A 27 -4.82 0.76 21.66
N PHE A 28 -4.47 1.85 20.98
CA PHE A 28 -3.11 2.09 20.52
C PHE A 28 -2.78 3.58 20.53
N ASP A 29 -1.50 3.90 20.73
CA ASP A 29 -0.99 5.26 20.75
C ASP A 29 0.28 5.34 19.89
N VAL A 30 0.38 6.35 19.03
CA VAL A 30 1.49 6.50 18.05
C VAL A 30 2.56 7.44 18.62
N PHE A 31 3.76 6.91 18.85
CA PHE A 31 4.93 7.67 19.32
C PHE A 31 5.91 7.94 18.18
N ALA A 32 7.02 8.64 18.46
CA ALA A 32 8.00 9.03 17.44
C ALA A 32 8.52 7.84 16.61
N LYS A 33 8.98 6.77 17.27
CA LYS A 33 9.60 5.59 16.62
C LYS A 33 8.78 4.30 16.69
N VAL A 34 7.79 4.25 17.57
CA VAL A 34 7.03 3.04 17.91
C VAL A 34 5.54 3.34 18.01
N VAL A 35 4.72 2.29 17.95
CA VAL A 35 3.30 2.32 18.25
C VAL A 35 3.09 1.45 19.48
N TRP A 36 2.58 2.04 20.55
CA TRP A 36 2.15 1.28 21.72
C TRP A 36 0.80 0.66 21.42
N VAL A 37 0.63 -0.61 21.73
CA VAL A 37 -0.61 -1.35 21.48
C VAL A 37 -1.04 -2.14 22.71
N TYR A 38 -2.34 -2.11 22.97
CA TYR A 38 -2.98 -2.92 23.98
C TYR A 38 -4.04 -3.81 23.33
N VAL A 39 -3.80 -5.12 23.41
CA VAL A 39 -4.67 -6.17 22.88
C VAL A 39 -5.27 -6.95 24.06
N LYS A 40 -6.57 -7.21 24.02
CA LYS A 40 -7.28 -7.94 25.06
C LYS A 40 -6.63 -9.32 25.29
N GLY A 41 -6.30 -9.63 26.54
CA GLY A 41 -5.68 -10.90 26.92
C GLY A 41 -4.17 -10.98 26.67
N GLN A 42 -3.53 -9.90 26.24
CA GLN A 42 -2.08 -9.83 26.06
C GLN A 42 -1.47 -8.69 26.89
N ARG A 43 -0.17 -8.79 27.17
CA ARG A 43 0.58 -7.67 27.76
C ARG A 43 0.71 -6.54 26.73
N PRO A 44 0.55 -5.26 27.14
CA PRO A 44 0.83 -4.14 26.25
C PRO A 44 2.26 -4.20 25.72
N GLN A 45 2.44 -3.85 24.44
CA GLN A 45 3.74 -3.94 23.77
C GLN A 45 3.97 -2.76 22.84
N PHE A 46 5.25 -2.53 22.51
CA PHE A 46 5.65 -1.52 21.52
C PHE A 46 6.02 -2.20 20.21
N LEU A 47 5.39 -1.76 19.12
CA LEU A 47 5.68 -2.21 17.76
C LEU A 47 6.45 -1.13 17.00
N SER A 48 7.51 -1.52 16.29
CA SER A 48 8.29 -0.56 15.50
C SER A 48 7.46 0.01 14.34
N LYS A 49 7.62 1.29 14.01
CA LYS A 49 6.98 1.86 12.81
C LYS A 49 7.43 1.19 11.51
N LYS A 50 8.68 0.71 11.47
CA LYS A 50 9.23 -0.06 10.35
C LYS A 50 8.38 -1.29 10.03
N LEU A 51 7.88 -1.99 11.07
CA LEU A 51 7.00 -3.14 10.91
C LEU A 51 5.70 -2.77 10.18
N PHE A 52 5.08 -1.64 10.52
CA PHE A 52 3.87 -1.17 9.84
C PHE A 52 4.13 -0.77 8.40
N THR A 53 5.24 -0.08 8.11
CA THR A 53 5.62 0.27 6.75
C THR A 53 5.86 -0.97 5.89
N GLN A 54 6.58 -1.96 6.43
CA GLN A 54 6.82 -3.22 5.75
C GLN A 54 5.50 -3.95 5.45
N HIS A 55 4.67 -4.15 6.48
CA HIS A 55 3.35 -4.76 6.33
C HIS A 55 2.46 -4.00 5.33
N PHE A 56 2.51 -2.67 5.32
CA PHE A 56 1.74 -1.83 4.39
C PHE A 56 2.11 -2.10 2.93
N VAL A 57 3.42 -2.23 2.65
CA VAL A 57 3.97 -2.55 1.32
C VAL A 57 3.63 -3.99 0.94
N ASP A 58 3.90 -4.95 1.83
CA ASP A 58 3.70 -6.38 1.57
C ASP A 58 2.24 -6.69 1.26
N ARG A 59 1.32 -6.08 2.01
CA ARG A 59 -0.12 -6.24 1.77
C ARG A 59 -0.52 -5.74 0.38
N ARG A 60 0.01 -4.60 -0.06
CA ARG A 60 -0.30 -4.04 -1.39
C ARG A 60 0.30 -4.85 -2.52
N LYS A 61 1.52 -5.38 -2.32
CA LYS A 61 2.11 -6.35 -3.25
C LYS A 61 1.30 -7.63 -3.32
N ALA A 62 0.81 -8.15 -2.19
CA ALA A 62 -0.05 -9.33 -2.17
C ALA A 62 -1.39 -9.07 -2.88
N GLU A 63 -2.05 -7.94 -2.58
CA GLU A 63 -3.29 -7.52 -3.25
C GLU A 63 -3.10 -7.28 -4.76
N ALA A 64 -1.90 -6.91 -5.20
CA ALA A 64 -1.58 -6.67 -6.61
C ALA A 64 -1.55 -7.97 -7.44
N ARG A 65 -1.21 -9.11 -6.83
CA ARG A 65 -1.09 -10.40 -7.55
C ARG A 65 -2.40 -10.89 -8.16
N GLY A 66 -3.54 -10.47 -7.60
CA GLY A 66 -4.87 -10.82 -8.09
C GLY A 66 -5.44 -9.84 -9.11
N LEU A 67 -4.62 -8.95 -9.68
CA LEU A 67 -5.07 -7.93 -10.63
C LEU A 67 -4.58 -8.26 -12.05
N THR A 68 -5.45 -8.03 -13.03
CA THR A 68 -5.10 -8.14 -14.45
C THR A 68 -4.59 -6.79 -14.94
N VAL A 69 -3.45 -6.76 -15.62
CA VAL A 69 -2.88 -5.53 -16.18
C VAL A 69 -2.88 -5.61 -17.70
N THR A 70 -3.51 -4.63 -18.34
CA THR A 70 -3.53 -4.47 -19.81
C THR A 70 -2.81 -3.19 -20.18
N ARG A 71 -1.76 -3.29 -20.98
CA ARG A 71 -1.07 -2.11 -21.54
C ARG A 71 -1.88 -1.57 -22.73
N HIS A 72 -1.99 -0.25 -22.84
CA HIS A 72 -2.66 0.39 -23.97
C HIS A 72 -1.86 0.19 -25.27
N ALA A 73 -2.56 -0.08 -26.38
CA ALA A 73 -1.90 -0.43 -27.65
C ALA A 73 -1.11 0.73 -28.26
N PHE A 74 -1.58 1.97 -28.08
CA PHE A 74 -0.99 3.17 -28.69
C PHE A 74 -0.15 4.00 -27.69
N GLU A 75 -0.23 3.68 -26.41
CA GLU A 75 0.40 4.46 -25.33
C GLU A 75 1.13 3.50 -24.37
N SER A 76 2.41 3.26 -24.63
CA SER A 76 3.20 2.25 -23.93
C SER A 76 3.39 2.52 -22.43
N SER A 77 3.22 3.77 -22.00
CA SER A 77 3.26 4.21 -20.60
C SER A 77 1.91 4.10 -19.88
N HIS A 78 0.82 3.80 -20.58
CA HIS A 78 -0.52 3.71 -19.99
C HIS A 78 -1.00 2.26 -19.83
N PHE A 79 -1.61 2.02 -18.68
CA PHE A 79 -2.05 0.70 -18.25
C PHE A 79 -3.46 0.78 -17.65
N THR A 80 -4.30 -0.16 -18.03
CA THR A 80 -5.56 -0.44 -17.32
C THR A 80 -5.33 -1.61 -16.37
N VAL A 81 -5.54 -1.39 -15.07
CA VAL A 81 -5.47 -2.44 -14.04
C VAL A 81 -6.87 -2.80 -13.59
N ARG A 82 -7.27 -4.06 -13.78
CA ARG A 82 -8.61 -4.56 -13.48
C ARG A 82 -8.61 -5.55 -12.32
N ASN A 83 -9.57 -5.39 -11.42
CA ASN A 83 -9.89 -6.35 -10.37
C ASN A 83 -11.10 -7.17 -10.82
N GLU A 84 -10.87 -8.36 -11.36
CA GLU A 84 -11.94 -9.19 -11.91
C GLU A 84 -12.99 -9.61 -10.87
N LEU A 85 -12.56 -9.84 -9.63
CA LEU A 85 -13.46 -10.25 -8.55
C LEU A 85 -14.47 -9.15 -8.17
N LYS A 86 -14.09 -7.88 -8.35
CA LYS A 86 -14.94 -6.72 -8.00
C LYS A 86 -15.52 -6.00 -9.21
N GLY A 87 -15.11 -6.37 -10.43
CA GLY A 87 -15.49 -5.67 -11.66
C GLY A 87 -15.04 -4.22 -11.72
N THR A 88 -13.99 -3.83 -10.98
CA THR A 88 -13.46 -2.45 -10.98
C THR A 88 -12.17 -2.35 -11.78
N SER A 89 -11.93 -1.19 -12.39
CA SER A 89 -10.70 -0.91 -13.13
C SER A 89 -10.16 0.47 -12.79
N TYR A 90 -8.84 0.62 -12.88
CA TYR A 90 -8.16 1.89 -12.68
C TYR A 90 -7.07 2.09 -13.74
N GLN A 91 -6.93 3.33 -14.21
CA GLN A 91 -5.81 3.75 -15.04
C GLN A 91 -4.56 3.98 -14.19
N VAL A 92 -3.43 3.51 -14.72
CA VAL A 92 -2.10 3.72 -14.17
C VAL A 92 -1.17 4.17 -15.30
N GLN A 93 -0.43 5.23 -15.06
CA GLN A 93 0.58 5.75 -15.98
C GLN A 93 1.97 5.56 -15.36
N ALA A 94 2.91 5.04 -16.15
CA ALA A 94 4.31 4.97 -15.80
C ALA A 94 5.06 6.19 -16.38
N ILE A 95 5.70 6.97 -15.51
CA ILE A 95 6.43 8.20 -15.87
C ILE A 95 7.82 8.19 -15.23
N ALA A 96 8.74 9.02 -15.72
CA ALA A 96 10.11 9.06 -15.21
C ALA A 96 10.21 9.26 -13.68
N SER A 97 9.28 10.00 -13.08
CA SER A 97 9.24 10.27 -11.63
C SER A 97 8.47 9.23 -10.81
N GLY A 98 7.91 8.19 -11.42
CA GLY A 98 7.22 7.10 -10.72
C GLY A 98 5.98 6.57 -11.44
N LEU A 99 4.98 6.15 -10.66
CA LEU A 99 3.70 5.70 -11.19
C LEU A 99 2.59 6.64 -10.72
N VAL A 100 1.64 6.96 -11.61
CA VAL A 100 0.45 7.75 -11.30
C VAL A 100 -0.77 6.85 -11.42
N CYS A 101 -1.63 6.81 -10.40
CA CYS A 101 -2.85 6.01 -10.42
C CYS A 101 -4.05 6.85 -10.00
N GLU A 102 -5.21 6.65 -10.63
CA GLU A 102 -6.41 7.44 -10.31
C GLU A 102 -7.14 6.98 -9.03
N CYS A 103 -6.74 5.86 -8.45
CA CYS A 103 -7.39 5.27 -7.28
C CYS A 103 -7.21 6.10 -6.00
N GLU A 104 -8.18 6.00 -5.09
CA GLU A 104 -8.20 6.77 -3.84
C GLU A 104 -7.03 6.42 -2.90
N ASP A 105 -6.58 5.16 -2.86
CA ASP A 105 -5.40 4.76 -2.07
C ASP A 105 -4.12 5.49 -2.55
N TYR A 106 -3.95 5.64 -3.86
CA TYR A 106 -2.81 6.37 -4.43
C TYR A 106 -2.89 7.87 -4.08
N LYS A 107 -4.06 8.50 -4.27
CA LYS A 107 -4.27 9.91 -3.94
C LYS A 107 -3.96 10.20 -2.47
N ASN A 108 -4.41 9.32 -1.56
CA ASN A 108 -4.10 9.44 -0.13
C ASN A 108 -2.61 9.28 0.16
N GLN A 109 -1.93 8.31 -0.47
CA GLN A 109 -0.49 8.15 -0.30
C GLN A 109 0.30 9.38 -0.77
N VAL A 110 -0.02 9.91 -1.95
CA VAL A 110 0.63 11.14 -2.46
C VAL A 110 0.36 12.31 -1.51
N ARG A 111 -0.89 12.49 -1.07
CA ARG A 111 -1.27 13.55 -0.12
C ARG A 111 -0.50 13.47 1.20
N PHE A 112 -0.29 12.27 1.75
CA PHE A 112 0.30 12.11 3.08
C PHE A 112 1.82 11.87 3.08
N PHE A 113 2.38 11.34 1.98
CA PHE A 113 3.79 10.94 1.90
C PHE A 113 4.56 11.61 0.75
N GLY A 114 3.90 12.45 -0.06
CA GLY A 114 4.47 13.11 -1.24
C GLY A 114 4.68 12.18 -2.44
N ARG A 115 4.55 10.86 -2.25
CA ARG A 115 4.67 9.82 -3.28
C ARG A 115 3.79 8.64 -2.93
N GLY A 116 3.33 7.89 -3.94
CA GLY A 116 2.45 6.75 -3.72
C GLY A 116 2.79 5.55 -4.61
N CYS A 117 2.57 4.36 -4.07
CA CYS A 117 2.54 3.11 -4.82
C CYS A 117 1.40 2.26 -4.24
N CYS A 118 0.22 2.40 -4.83
CA CYS A 118 -0.94 1.58 -4.48
C CYS A 118 -0.79 0.17 -5.07
N LYS A 119 -1.73 -0.72 -4.76
CA LYS A 119 -1.75 -2.08 -5.34
C LYS A 119 -1.76 -2.10 -6.88
N HIS A 120 -2.43 -1.13 -7.52
CA HIS A 120 -2.46 -1.04 -8.99
C HIS A 120 -1.08 -0.68 -9.54
N GLY A 121 -0.38 0.24 -8.85
CA GLY A 121 1.01 0.56 -9.17
C GLY A 121 1.92 -0.65 -9.05
N TYR A 122 1.82 -1.43 -7.96
CA TYR A 122 2.59 -2.66 -7.83
C TYR A 122 2.29 -3.71 -8.91
N ALA A 123 1.05 -3.80 -9.40
CA ALA A 123 0.71 -4.68 -10.50
C ALA A 123 1.40 -4.26 -11.81
N VAL A 124 1.42 -2.95 -12.10
CA VAL A 124 2.15 -2.40 -13.26
C VAL A 124 3.66 -2.59 -13.12
N LEU A 125 4.23 -2.35 -11.93
CA LEU A 125 5.65 -2.61 -11.69
C LEU A 125 6.03 -4.06 -11.99
N ALA A 126 5.21 -5.01 -11.54
CA ALA A 126 5.45 -6.42 -11.80
C ALA A 126 5.41 -6.74 -13.31
N GLN A 127 4.46 -6.18 -14.06
CA GLN A 127 4.42 -6.33 -15.53
C GLN A 127 5.62 -5.69 -16.23
N LEU A 128 6.17 -4.61 -15.67
CA LEU A 128 7.37 -3.93 -16.14
C LEU A 128 8.68 -4.64 -15.72
N GLY A 129 8.61 -5.71 -14.92
CA GLY A 129 9.78 -6.45 -14.45
C GLY A 129 10.42 -5.92 -13.16
N PHE A 130 9.75 -5.01 -12.44
CA PHE A 130 10.25 -4.40 -11.21
C PHE A 130 9.56 -4.93 -9.95
N THR A 131 10.32 -5.11 -8.87
CA THR A 131 9.79 -5.59 -7.58
C THR A 131 9.33 -4.47 -6.65
N ASP A 132 9.85 -3.26 -6.84
CA ASP A 132 9.53 -2.08 -6.03
C ASP A 132 9.72 -0.76 -6.79
N LEU A 133 9.09 0.30 -6.29
CA LEU A 133 9.14 1.62 -6.93
C LEU A 133 10.57 2.17 -7.01
N ARG A 134 11.43 1.86 -6.03
CA ARG A 134 12.82 2.33 -6.04
C ARG A 134 13.61 1.71 -7.19
N SER A 135 13.43 0.42 -7.47
CA SER A 135 14.08 -0.27 -8.58
C SER A 135 13.64 0.31 -9.94
N TYR A 136 12.36 0.64 -10.08
CA TYR A 136 11.85 1.34 -11.26
C TYR A 136 12.47 2.72 -11.43
N LEU A 137 12.45 3.55 -10.38
CA LEU A 137 13.02 4.90 -10.42
C LEU A 137 14.52 4.90 -10.76
N ALA A 138 15.27 3.93 -10.23
CA ALA A 138 16.69 3.77 -10.53
C ALA A 138 16.96 3.43 -12.00
N SER A 139 16.00 2.82 -12.71
CA SER A 139 16.12 2.52 -14.14
C SER A 139 15.66 3.66 -15.06
N GLN A 140 15.12 4.74 -14.50
CA GLN A 140 14.73 5.95 -15.26
C GLN A 140 15.83 7.02 -15.26
N ALA A 141 16.87 6.84 -14.44
CA ALA A 141 18.06 7.70 -14.36
C ALA A 141 19.11 7.26 -15.37
#